data_AF-A0AAD4TUH6-F1
#
_entry.id   AF-A0AAD4TUH6-F1
#
_cell.length_a   1.000
_cell.length_b   1.000
_cell.length_c   1.000
_cell.angle_alpha   90.00
_cell.angle_beta   90.00
_cell.angle_gamma   90.00
#
_symmetry.space_group_name_H-M   'P 1'
#
loop_
_entity.id
_entity.type
_entity.pdbx_description
1 polymer ?
#
loop_
_entity_poly.entity_id
_entity_poly.type
_entity_poly.pdbx_seq_one_letter_code
_entity_poly.pdbx_strand_id
1 'polypeptide(L)'
;MAQLSEPRRCGVLLALLASLLLSGAEAADEERGVHDFCHLPKKVGRCRASFPRWWYNVTDGSCQQFVYGGCDRNDNNYMTKEECLAKCAGVTENTTDERTRDKADSSVPSVPRRQDSDDLSGDIFSYEEHCIAKAVTGPCRAAFPRWYFNAEENSCDNFIYGGCRGNKNNYRSKEECMQQCFGKQLYPALPLGSKVVVLVGLFVMVLILLLGASVVCLIRVARRNQERTLRTVWSSGDDKEQLVKNSYVL
;
A
#
# COMPACT_ATOMS: atom_id res chain seq x y z
N MET A 1 11.92 -81.31 -34.63
CA MET A 1 12.20 -81.15 -33.19
C MET A 1 13.27 -80.07 -33.01
N ALA A 2 13.18 -79.28 -31.93
CA ALA A 2 13.99 -78.11 -31.53
C ALA A 2 13.68 -76.79 -32.31
N GLN A 3 13.12 -75.69 -31.79
CA GLN A 3 13.19 -74.90 -30.52
C GLN A 3 14.53 -74.17 -30.25
N LEU A 4 14.39 -72.87 -29.92
CA LEU A 4 15.34 -71.88 -29.35
C LEU A 4 16.33 -71.22 -30.35
N SER A 5 16.60 -69.90 -30.40
CA SER A 5 16.31 -68.74 -29.53
C SER A 5 16.55 -67.39 -30.27
N GLU A 6 15.81 -66.33 -29.90
CA GLU A 6 16.10 -64.91 -30.19
C GLU A 6 17.29 -64.39 -29.33
N PRO A 7 18.02 -63.28 -29.65
CA PRO A 7 17.45 -61.91 -29.63
C PRO A 7 18.14 -60.84 -30.52
N ARG A 8 17.47 -59.70 -30.74
CA ARG A 8 18.03 -58.30 -30.67
C ARG A 8 17.08 -57.28 -31.34
N ARG A 9 15.93 -57.04 -30.72
CA ARG A 9 15.12 -55.82 -30.96
C ARG A 9 15.17 -54.94 -29.72
N CYS A 10 16.35 -54.39 -29.43
CA CYS A 10 16.55 -53.44 -28.32
C CYS A 10 17.44 -52.26 -28.76
N GLY A 11 17.26 -51.78 -30.00
CA GLY A 11 18.09 -50.71 -30.57
C GLY A 11 17.34 -49.49 -31.09
N VAL A 12 16.04 -49.60 -31.37
CA VAL A 12 15.34 -48.56 -32.16
C VAL A 12 14.34 -47.74 -31.32
N LEU A 13 13.84 -48.28 -30.20
CA LEU A 13 12.90 -47.54 -29.33
C LEU A 13 13.60 -46.60 -28.32
N LEU A 14 14.91 -46.75 -28.11
CA LEU A 14 15.69 -45.88 -27.23
C LEU A 14 16.21 -44.61 -27.93
N ALA A 15 16.23 -44.58 -29.27
CA ALA A 15 16.74 -43.44 -30.03
C ALA A 15 15.72 -42.29 -30.15
N LEU A 16 14.41 -42.58 -30.14
CA LEU A 16 13.35 -41.56 -30.31
C LEU A 16 12.96 -40.86 -29.00
N LEU A 17 13.27 -41.42 -27.84
CA LEU A 17 13.13 -40.72 -26.55
C LEU A 17 14.32 -39.81 -26.24
N ALA A 18 15.47 -40.00 -26.90
CA ALA A 18 16.62 -39.13 -26.75
C ALA A 18 16.43 -37.78 -27.46
N SER A 19 15.64 -37.73 -28.54
CA SER A 19 15.45 -36.50 -29.33
C SER A 19 14.45 -35.50 -28.73
N LEU A 20 13.64 -35.93 -27.76
CA LEU A 20 12.63 -35.06 -27.10
C LEU A 20 13.11 -34.48 -25.75
N LEU A 21 14.31 -34.85 -25.30
CA LEU A 21 14.92 -34.34 -24.05
C LEU A 21 16.06 -33.34 -24.31
N LEU A 22 16.28 -32.93 -25.56
CA LEU A 22 17.38 -32.06 -25.99
C LEU A 22 16.96 -30.61 -26.31
N SER A 23 15.77 -30.17 -25.90
CA SER A 23 15.34 -28.76 -26.04
C SER A 23 15.12 -28.05 -24.69
N GLY A 24 15.65 -28.59 -23.60
CA GLY A 24 15.38 -28.11 -22.25
C GLY A 24 16.56 -27.55 -21.46
N ALA A 25 17.73 -27.34 -22.07
CA ALA A 25 18.95 -26.99 -21.34
C ALA A 25 19.78 -25.89 -22.01
N GLU A 26 19.17 -24.73 -22.27
CA GLU A 26 19.89 -23.49 -22.58
C GLU A 26 19.26 -22.35 -21.75
N ALA A 27 19.47 -22.37 -20.43
CA ALA A 27 19.36 -21.21 -19.54
C ALA A 27 19.79 -21.56 -18.10
N ALA A 28 21.00 -22.11 -17.92
CA ALA A 28 21.59 -22.24 -16.58
C ALA A 28 23.12 -22.40 -16.65
N ASP A 29 23.80 -21.62 -17.49
CA ASP A 29 25.28 -21.62 -17.51
C ASP A 29 25.85 -20.25 -17.88
N GLU A 30 25.25 -19.18 -17.34
CA GLU A 30 25.81 -17.82 -17.38
C GLU A 30 25.71 -17.14 -16.00
N GLU A 31 25.67 -17.92 -14.91
CA GLU A 31 25.44 -17.48 -13.52
C GLU A 31 26.63 -17.87 -12.61
N ARG A 32 27.85 -17.93 -13.16
CA ARG A 32 29.05 -18.35 -12.38
C ARG A 32 30.22 -17.37 -12.39
N GLY A 33 30.09 -16.23 -13.07
CA GLY A 33 31.06 -15.11 -13.02
C GLY A 33 30.42 -13.75 -12.76
N VAL A 34 29.13 -13.73 -12.38
CA VAL A 34 28.30 -12.50 -12.37
C VAL A 34 28.36 -11.76 -11.03
N HIS A 35 28.93 -12.34 -9.98
CA HIS A 35 28.92 -11.74 -8.63
C HIS A 35 30.28 -11.28 -8.12
N ASP A 36 31.29 -11.19 -8.98
CA ASP A 36 32.64 -10.69 -8.59
C ASP A 36 32.57 -9.32 -7.92
N PHE A 37 31.61 -8.48 -8.32
CA PHE A 37 31.40 -7.18 -7.69
C PHE A 37 30.91 -7.27 -6.24
N CYS A 38 30.20 -8.33 -5.85
CA CYS A 38 29.70 -8.50 -4.47
C CYS A 38 30.85 -8.69 -3.47
N HIS A 39 32.01 -9.19 -3.93
CA HIS A 39 33.21 -9.35 -3.12
C HIS A 39 34.01 -8.05 -2.97
N LEU A 40 33.70 -6.99 -3.71
CA LEU A 40 34.42 -5.73 -3.61
C LEU A 40 34.17 -5.07 -2.24
N PRO A 41 35.18 -4.48 -1.59
CA PRO A 41 34.99 -3.79 -0.33
C PRO A 41 34.18 -2.50 -0.52
N LYS A 42 33.56 -1.98 0.55
CA LYS A 42 33.01 -0.61 0.53
C LYS A 42 34.06 0.41 0.09
N LYS A 43 33.70 1.29 -0.85
CA LYS A 43 34.59 2.34 -1.37
C LYS A 43 33.99 3.72 -1.19
N VAL A 44 34.59 4.52 -0.29
CA VAL A 44 34.18 5.91 -0.04
C VAL A 44 34.55 6.81 -1.23
N GLY A 45 35.72 6.59 -1.84
CA GLY A 45 36.24 7.45 -2.92
C GLY A 45 36.92 8.73 -2.40
N ARG A 46 37.50 9.52 -3.30
CA ARG A 46 38.28 10.74 -2.94
C ARG A 46 37.42 11.99 -2.69
N CYS A 47 36.17 11.97 -3.15
CA CYS A 47 35.26 13.10 -2.98
C CYS A 47 34.75 13.18 -1.54
N ARG A 48 34.36 14.40 -1.12
CA ARG A 48 34.01 14.73 0.28
C ARG A 48 32.51 14.91 0.51
N ALA A 49 31.67 14.36 -0.36
CA ALA A 49 30.22 14.34 -0.13
C ALA A 49 29.86 13.25 0.90
N SER A 50 28.64 13.29 1.43
CA SER A 50 28.17 12.32 2.42
C SER A 50 26.87 11.68 1.97
N PHE A 51 26.96 10.69 1.09
CA PHE A 51 25.80 9.94 0.61
C PHE A 51 25.66 8.61 1.37
N PRO A 52 24.59 8.38 2.14
CA PRO A 52 24.34 7.06 2.71
C PRO A 52 24.05 6.07 1.58
N ARG A 53 24.79 4.97 1.56
CA ARG A 53 24.71 3.89 0.57
C ARG A 53 24.79 2.54 1.26
N TRP A 54 24.42 1.50 0.55
CA TRP A 54 24.55 0.12 1.00
C TRP A 54 25.68 -0.58 0.25
N TRP A 55 26.41 -1.44 0.92
CA TRP A 55 27.38 -2.36 0.32
C TRP A 55 27.17 -3.75 0.92
N TYR A 56 27.49 -4.78 0.16
CA TYR A 56 27.41 -6.17 0.59
C TYR A 56 28.71 -6.61 1.26
N ASN A 57 28.62 -7.02 2.52
CA ASN A 57 29.73 -7.64 3.22
C ASN A 57 29.62 -9.16 3.08
N VAL A 58 30.51 -9.76 2.29
CA VAL A 58 30.57 -11.21 2.05
C VAL A 58 30.97 -12.02 3.28
N THR A 59 31.78 -11.43 4.17
CA THR A 59 32.19 -12.08 5.42
C THR A 59 31.00 -12.26 6.36
N ASP A 60 30.13 -11.25 6.43
CA ASP A 60 28.92 -11.26 7.26
C ASP A 60 27.68 -11.75 6.48
N GLY A 61 27.81 -12.01 5.18
CA GLY A 61 26.71 -12.32 4.26
C GLY A 61 25.60 -11.27 4.22
N SER A 62 25.88 -10.00 4.54
CA SER A 62 24.84 -8.99 4.83
C SER A 62 25.08 -7.64 4.15
N CYS A 63 23.99 -6.97 3.77
CA CYS A 63 24.01 -5.59 3.29
C CYS A 63 24.10 -4.60 4.45
N GLN A 64 25.16 -3.79 4.45
CA GLN A 64 25.46 -2.81 5.50
C GLN A 64 25.52 -1.39 4.93
N GLN A 65 25.17 -0.40 5.76
CA GLN A 65 25.27 1.00 5.34
C GLN A 65 26.71 1.53 5.44
N PHE A 66 27.06 2.42 4.53
CA PHE A 66 28.30 3.19 4.57
C PHE A 66 28.11 4.57 3.94
N VAL A 67 29.07 5.48 4.17
CA VAL A 67 29.07 6.81 3.56
C VAL A 67 29.90 6.80 2.29
N TYR A 68 29.27 7.08 1.15
CA TYR A 68 29.92 7.25 -0.13
C TYR A 68 30.25 8.72 -0.38
N GLY A 69 31.51 8.98 -0.74
CA GLY A 69 32.10 10.30 -0.96
C GLY A 69 31.62 11.02 -2.20
N GLY A 70 30.92 10.34 -3.11
CA GLY A 70 30.28 10.94 -4.29
C GLY A 70 31.01 10.74 -5.62
N CYS A 71 32.24 10.23 -5.63
CA CYS A 71 32.95 9.85 -6.86
C CYS A 71 33.76 8.55 -6.70
N ASP A 72 34.24 8.01 -7.82
CA ASP A 72 35.03 6.78 -7.91
C ASP A 72 34.34 5.56 -7.28
N ARG A 73 33.02 5.47 -7.44
CA ARG A 73 32.20 4.33 -7.02
C ARG A 73 32.77 3.02 -7.59
N ASN A 74 32.69 1.95 -6.81
CA ASN A 74 32.79 0.58 -7.31
C ASN A 74 31.38 -0.04 -7.42
N ASP A 75 31.29 -1.26 -7.91
CA ASP A 75 30.01 -1.89 -8.22
C ASP A 75 29.27 -2.41 -6.98
N ASN A 76 29.97 -2.62 -5.85
CA ASN A 76 29.35 -2.91 -4.55
C ASN A 76 28.84 -1.65 -3.83
N ASN A 77 27.90 -0.93 -4.45
CA ASN A 77 27.35 0.31 -3.91
C ASN A 77 25.92 0.56 -4.40
N TYR A 78 24.97 0.44 -3.49
CA TYR A 78 23.53 0.45 -3.76
C TYR A 78 22.81 1.58 -3.02
N MET A 79 21.67 2.01 -3.56
CA MET A 79 20.88 3.09 -2.95
C MET A 79 20.01 2.57 -1.80
N THR A 80 19.50 1.35 -1.92
CA THR A 80 18.61 0.73 -0.93
C THR A 80 19.15 -0.63 -0.48
N LYS A 81 18.68 -1.12 0.67
CA LYS A 81 19.10 -2.42 1.21
C LYS A 81 18.58 -3.55 0.33
N GLU A 82 17.37 -3.39 -0.20
CA GLU A 82 16.67 -4.37 -1.01
C GLU A 82 17.38 -4.59 -2.34
N GLU A 83 17.88 -3.51 -2.98
CA GLU A 83 18.68 -3.61 -4.20
C GLU A 83 19.98 -4.41 -3.95
N CYS A 84 20.64 -4.12 -2.82
CA CYS A 84 21.85 -4.82 -2.42
C CYS A 84 21.60 -6.33 -2.20
N LEU A 85 20.53 -6.68 -1.47
CA LEU A 85 20.18 -8.07 -1.20
C LEU A 85 19.77 -8.80 -2.48
N ALA A 86 18.98 -8.16 -3.34
CA ALA A 86 18.57 -8.77 -4.60
C ALA A 86 19.77 -9.13 -5.50
N LYS A 87 20.86 -8.35 -5.44
CA LYS A 87 22.05 -8.55 -6.27
C LYS A 87 23.11 -9.47 -5.67
N CYS A 88 23.21 -9.55 -4.35
CA CYS A 88 24.35 -10.20 -3.69
C CYS A 88 23.98 -11.19 -2.58
N ALA A 89 22.70 -11.32 -2.19
CA ALA A 89 22.33 -12.23 -1.12
C ALA A 89 22.74 -13.68 -1.44
N GLY A 90 23.43 -14.32 -0.49
CA GLY A 90 23.91 -15.70 -0.62
C GLY A 90 25.34 -15.82 -1.14
N VAL A 91 25.98 -14.73 -1.55
CA VAL A 91 27.41 -14.72 -1.92
C VAL A 91 28.24 -14.80 -0.65
N THR A 92 29.16 -15.76 -0.58
CA THR A 92 30.08 -15.97 0.57
C THR A 92 31.51 -16.00 0.06
N GLU A 93 32.51 -15.76 0.92
CA GLU A 93 33.92 -15.72 0.49
C GLU A 93 34.41 -17.00 -0.23
N ASN A 94 33.74 -18.13 -0.04
CA ASN A 94 34.15 -19.43 -0.58
C ASN A 94 33.64 -19.72 -2.01
N THR A 95 32.86 -18.84 -2.65
CA THR A 95 32.29 -19.13 -3.97
C THR A 95 33.28 -19.05 -5.14
N THR A 96 34.51 -18.59 -4.92
CA THR A 96 35.57 -18.49 -5.95
C THR A 96 36.64 -19.59 -5.89
N ASP A 97 36.62 -20.49 -4.91
CA ASP A 97 37.61 -21.56 -4.77
C ASP A 97 36.97 -22.92 -4.45
N GLU A 98 36.19 -23.44 -5.41
CA GLU A 98 35.94 -24.89 -5.50
C GLU A 98 36.33 -25.41 -6.90
N ARG A 99 37.62 -25.28 -7.23
CA ARG A 99 38.31 -26.47 -7.73
C ARG A 99 39.15 -27.04 -6.61
N THR A 100 38.81 -28.28 -6.28
CA THR A 100 39.48 -29.29 -5.47
C THR A 100 39.04 -29.45 -4.01
N ARG A 101 38.42 -30.62 -3.79
CA ARG A 101 38.19 -31.39 -2.56
C ARG A 101 36.84 -31.21 -1.87
N ASP A 102 35.95 -32.11 -2.24
CA ASP A 102 35.40 -33.15 -1.35
C ASP A 102 35.67 -32.92 0.15
N LYS A 103 34.62 -32.67 0.93
CA LYS A 103 34.06 -33.62 1.91
C LYS A 103 33.22 -32.89 2.96
N ALA A 104 32.05 -33.48 3.19
CA ALA A 104 31.09 -33.21 4.26
C ALA A 104 31.70 -33.05 5.66
N ASP A 105 31.16 -32.11 6.45
CA ASP A 105 30.59 -32.33 7.81
C ASP A 105 29.94 -31.01 8.29
N SER A 106 28.62 -30.90 8.40
CA SER A 106 27.82 -31.13 9.61
C SER A 106 28.40 -30.55 10.90
N SER A 107 27.92 -29.37 11.32
CA SER A 107 27.39 -29.14 12.68
C SER A 107 27.02 -27.66 12.89
N VAL A 108 25.72 -27.41 12.98
CA VAL A 108 25.10 -26.13 13.30
C VAL A 108 25.03 -25.97 14.83
N PRO A 109 25.50 -24.86 15.43
CA PRO A 109 25.06 -24.45 16.75
C PRO A 109 23.78 -23.62 16.62
N SER A 110 22.66 -24.21 17.03
CA SER A 110 21.39 -23.52 17.22
C SER A 110 21.46 -22.58 18.43
N VAL A 111 21.39 -21.26 18.19
CA VAL A 111 21.23 -20.24 19.24
C VAL A 111 19.79 -19.70 19.22
N PRO A 112 19.17 -19.40 20.38
CA PRO A 112 17.72 -19.31 20.52
C PRO A 112 17.06 -18.10 19.83
N ARG A 113 15.88 -18.35 19.25
CA ARG A 113 14.90 -17.31 18.90
C ARG A 113 14.55 -16.51 20.15
N ARG A 114 14.79 -15.20 20.12
CA ARG A 114 13.96 -14.28 20.90
C ARG A 114 12.72 -13.96 20.08
N GLN A 115 11.60 -14.49 20.54
CA GLN A 115 10.29 -13.90 20.28
C GLN A 115 10.25 -12.61 21.09
N ASP A 116 10.33 -11.47 20.42
CA ASP A 116 9.66 -10.29 20.94
C ASP A 116 8.34 -10.15 20.17
N SER A 117 7.32 -10.18 20.99
CA SER A 117 5.89 -10.10 20.75
C SER A 117 5.48 -8.91 19.91
N ASP A 118 4.56 -9.17 18.99
CA ASP A 118 3.51 -8.30 18.46
C ASP A 118 3.46 -6.88 19.07
N ASP A 119 4.11 -5.93 18.38
CA ASP A 119 3.81 -4.51 18.54
C ASP A 119 3.19 -4.00 17.24
N LEU A 120 1.86 -4.19 17.15
CA LEU A 120 1.00 -3.68 16.10
C LEU A 120 0.78 -2.17 16.32
N SER A 121 1.84 -1.39 16.12
CA SER A 121 1.79 0.08 16.13
C SER A 121 2.79 0.71 15.15
N GLY A 122 3.06 0.04 14.03
CA GLY A 122 3.88 0.55 12.93
C GLY A 122 3.03 1.18 11.82
N ASP A 123 3.47 2.33 11.32
CA ASP A 123 3.02 2.98 10.08
C ASP A 123 1.79 3.89 10.16
N ILE A 124 1.73 4.76 11.18
CA ILE A 124 1.14 6.08 10.94
C ILE A 124 2.16 6.89 10.13
N PHE A 125 2.01 6.88 8.81
CA PHE A 125 2.69 7.83 7.94
C PHE A 125 2.35 9.25 8.43
N SER A 126 3.30 9.89 9.13
CA SER A 126 3.11 11.24 9.68
C SER A 126 3.11 12.25 8.54
N TYR A 127 1.91 12.54 8.01
CA TYR A 127 1.68 13.51 6.95
C TYR A 127 2.22 14.90 7.32
N GLU A 128 2.13 15.26 8.61
CA GLU A 128 2.68 16.51 9.14
C GLU A 128 4.18 16.65 8.85
N GLU A 129 4.96 15.60 9.12
CA GLU A 129 6.42 15.63 8.95
C GLU A 129 6.87 15.57 7.48
N HIS A 130 6.11 14.86 6.65
CA HIS A 130 6.50 14.57 5.26
C HIS A 130 5.92 15.55 4.26
N CYS A 131 4.83 16.24 4.58
CA CYS A 131 4.09 17.06 3.62
C CYS A 131 3.81 18.48 4.11
N ILE A 132 3.62 18.69 5.42
CA ILE A 132 3.28 20.03 5.94
C ILE A 132 4.53 20.82 6.35
N ALA A 133 5.56 20.12 6.87
CA ALA A 133 6.80 20.76 7.28
C ALA A 133 7.43 21.58 6.14
N LYS A 134 7.86 22.83 6.43
CA LYS A 134 8.46 23.74 5.42
C LYS A 134 9.78 23.18 4.85
N ALA A 135 10.15 23.53 3.62
CA ALA A 135 11.44 23.14 3.05
C ALA A 135 12.63 23.58 3.92
N VAL A 136 13.62 22.70 4.11
CA VAL A 136 14.82 23.00 4.90
C VAL A 136 16.09 22.70 4.10
N THR A 137 16.84 23.75 3.75
CA THR A 137 18.15 23.62 3.08
C THR A 137 19.18 22.90 3.98
N GLY A 138 19.15 23.14 5.29
CA GLY A 138 20.11 22.56 6.23
C GLY A 138 21.47 23.30 6.23
N PRO A 139 22.41 22.89 7.11
CA PRO A 139 23.65 23.65 7.34
C PRO A 139 24.78 23.32 6.35
N CYS A 140 24.67 22.23 5.58
CA CYS A 140 25.67 21.89 4.56
C CYS A 140 25.55 22.79 3.33
N ARG A 141 26.65 22.94 2.58
CA ARG A 141 26.80 23.93 1.50
C ARG A 141 26.74 23.35 0.08
N ALA A 142 26.31 22.09 -0.09
CA ALA A 142 26.07 21.54 -1.42
C ALA A 142 24.77 22.11 -2.00
N ALA A 143 24.59 22.03 -3.32
CA ALA A 143 23.41 22.54 -3.99
C ALA A 143 22.66 21.40 -4.70
N PHE A 144 21.88 20.63 -3.94
CA PHE A 144 21.04 19.57 -4.52
C PHE A 144 19.64 20.11 -4.81
N PRO A 145 19.21 20.18 -6.09
CA PRO A 145 17.82 20.47 -6.40
C PRO A 145 16.93 19.35 -5.86
N ARG A 146 15.94 19.71 -5.07
CA ARG A 146 14.97 18.81 -4.43
C ARG A 146 13.58 19.40 -4.53
N TRP A 147 12.58 18.58 -4.24
CA TRP A 147 11.18 18.95 -4.22
C TRP A 147 10.65 18.89 -2.80
N TYR A 148 9.75 19.80 -2.45
CA TYR A 148 8.99 19.75 -1.21
C TYR A 148 7.53 20.07 -1.53
N PHE A 149 6.62 19.55 -0.71
CA PHE A 149 5.21 19.84 -0.82
C PHE A 149 4.89 21.16 -0.12
N ASN A 150 4.31 22.09 -0.87
CA ASN A 150 3.76 23.33 -0.37
C ASN A 150 2.27 23.12 -0.07
N ALA A 151 1.95 22.88 1.21
CA ALA A 151 0.58 22.61 1.65
C ALA A 151 -0.39 23.79 1.45
N GLU A 152 0.12 25.04 1.35
CA GLU A 152 -0.70 26.22 1.11
C GLU A 152 -1.17 26.28 -0.36
N GLU A 153 -0.29 25.88 -1.29
CA GLU A 153 -0.57 25.87 -2.73
C GLU A 153 -1.05 24.49 -3.24
N ASN A 154 -1.00 23.46 -2.38
CA ASN A 154 -1.18 22.05 -2.76
C ASN A 154 -0.32 21.63 -3.97
N SER A 155 0.89 22.15 -4.05
CA SER A 155 1.84 21.93 -5.14
C SER A 155 3.14 21.34 -4.61
N CYS A 156 3.91 20.69 -5.49
CA CYS A 156 5.29 20.35 -5.21
C CYS A 156 6.18 21.36 -5.92
N ASP A 157 6.98 22.08 -5.13
CA ASP A 157 7.89 23.12 -5.60
C ASP A 157 9.34 22.70 -5.39
N ASN A 158 10.25 23.28 -6.17
CA ASN A 158 11.67 23.00 -6.04
C ASN A 158 12.33 23.90 -4.98
N PHE A 159 13.37 23.37 -4.34
CA PHE A 159 14.27 24.12 -3.46
C PHE A 159 15.68 23.53 -3.51
N ILE A 160 16.65 24.25 -2.96
CA ILE A 160 18.04 23.78 -2.85
C ILE A 160 18.27 23.17 -1.48
N TYR A 161 18.61 21.88 -1.47
CA TYR A 161 19.02 21.16 -0.28
C TYR A 161 20.54 21.13 -0.15
N GLY A 162 21.01 21.50 1.04
CA GLY A 162 22.41 21.62 1.42
C GLY A 162 23.18 20.31 1.48
N GLY A 163 22.47 19.17 1.50
CA GLY A 163 23.05 17.84 1.51
C GLY A 163 23.15 17.17 2.87
N CYS A 164 22.80 17.85 3.96
CA CYS A 164 22.72 17.24 5.28
C CYS A 164 21.66 17.87 6.17
N ARG A 165 21.19 17.10 7.16
CA ARG A 165 20.06 17.45 8.04
C ARG A 165 18.80 17.76 7.21
N GLY A 166 17.89 18.60 7.69
CA GLY A 166 16.60 18.84 7.05
C GLY A 166 15.49 18.00 7.67
N ASN A 167 14.34 17.99 7.01
CA ASN A 167 13.15 17.28 7.43
C ASN A 167 12.68 16.30 6.35
N LYS A 168 11.54 15.63 6.58
CA LYS A 168 11.03 14.57 5.72
C LYS A 168 10.30 15.09 4.47
N ASN A 169 9.94 16.38 4.44
CA ASN A 169 9.41 17.04 3.25
C ASN A 169 10.53 17.42 2.26
N ASN A 170 11.21 16.41 1.72
CA ASN A 170 12.36 16.54 0.84
C ASN A 170 12.45 15.33 -0.10
N TYR A 171 12.04 15.53 -1.34
CA TYR A 171 11.90 14.50 -2.37
C TYR A 171 12.86 14.72 -3.53
N ARG A 172 13.19 13.65 -4.24
CA ARG A 172 14.15 13.69 -5.36
C ARG A 172 13.50 14.14 -6.67
N SER A 173 12.20 13.87 -6.85
CA SER A 173 11.44 14.28 -8.02
C SER A 173 10.09 14.90 -7.65
N LYS A 174 9.51 15.64 -8.60
CA LYS A 174 8.17 16.22 -8.44
C LYS A 174 7.13 15.12 -8.30
N GLU A 175 7.29 14.03 -9.05
CA GLU A 175 6.38 12.89 -9.09
C GLU A 175 6.35 12.18 -7.74
N GLU A 176 7.50 11.94 -7.11
CA GLU A 176 7.61 11.34 -5.78
C GLU A 176 6.89 12.20 -4.73
N CYS A 177 7.15 13.51 -4.74
CA CYS A 177 6.49 14.47 -3.86
C CYS A 177 4.97 14.47 -4.04
N MET A 178 4.49 14.52 -5.29
CA MET A 178 3.06 14.54 -5.59
C MET A 178 2.39 13.22 -5.19
N GLN A 179 2.99 12.08 -5.52
CA GLN A 179 2.45 10.77 -5.11
C GLN A 179 2.36 10.62 -3.59
N GLN A 180 3.30 11.21 -2.85
CA GLN A 180 3.32 11.10 -1.41
C GLN A 180 2.33 12.04 -0.71
N CYS A 181 2.17 13.27 -1.20
CA CYS A 181 1.45 14.33 -0.49
C CYS A 181 0.18 14.82 -1.20
N PHE A 182 0.13 14.80 -2.53
CA PHE A 182 -1.00 15.32 -3.28
C PHE A 182 -2.24 14.45 -3.10
N GLY A 183 -3.39 15.07 -2.81
CA GLY A 183 -4.65 14.36 -2.55
C GLY A 183 -4.67 13.52 -1.26
N LYS A 184 -3.56 13.49 -0.50
CA LYS A 184 -3.48 12.89 0.84
C LYS A 184 -3.62 13.92 1.95
N GLN A 185 -4.31 15.03 1.66
CA GLN A 185 -5.12 15.73 2.67
C GLN A 185 -5.98 14.64 3.30
N LEU A 186 -5.47 14.07 4.38
CA LEU A 186 -6.15 13.14 5.22
C LEU A 186 -7.50 13.81 5.45
N TYR A 187 -8.57 13.21 4.91
CA TYR A 187 -9.84 13.04 5.60
C TYR A 187 -9.56 13.41 7.06
N PRO A 188 -9.95 14.62 7.50
CA PRO A 188 -9.56 15.12 8.81
C PRO A 188 -9.91 13.97 9.74
N ALA A 189 -8.92 13.44 10.48
CA ALA A 189 -9.06 12.25 11.30
C ALA A 189 -10.48 12.28 11.88
N LEU A 190 -11.39 11.52 11.26
CA LEU A 190 -12.81 11.83 11.40
C LEU A 190 -13.02 11.66 12.88
N PRO A 191 -13.39 12.73 13.61
CA PRO A 191 -13.45 12.61 15.04
C PRO A 191 -14.37 11.44 15.29
N LEU A 192 -14.11 10.73 16.37
CA LEU A 192 -14.86 9.56 16.84
C LEU A 192 -16.39 9.81 16.95
N GLY A 193 -16.89 10.97 16.53
CA GLY A 193 -18.25 11.30 16.19
C GLY A 193 -18.78 10.84 14.83
N SER A 194 -18.06 10.09 13.96
CA SER A 194 -18.68 9.52 12.73
C SER A 194 -19.94 8.70 13.05
N LYS A 195 -19.89 7.92 14.15
CA LYS A 195 -21.07 7.20 14.65
C LYS A 195 -22.12 8.16 15.21
N VAL A 196 -21.70 9.23 15.90
CA VAL A 196 -22.62 10.21 16.50
C VAL A 196 -23.33 11.03 15.44
N VAL A 197 -22.65 11.47 14.38
CA VAL A 197 -23.25 12.24 13.27
C VAL A 197 -24.22 11.36 12.47
N VAL A 198 -23.86 10.10 12.21
CA VAL A 198 -24.78 9.14 11.56
C VAL A 198 -25.99 8.86 12.45
N LEU A 199 -25.80 8.68 13.76
CA LEU A 199 -26.90 8.48 14.70
C LEU A 199 -27.81 9.71 14.80
N VAL A 200 -27.24 10.92 14.95
CA VAL A 200 -28.00 12.18 14.96
C VAL A 200 -28.75 12.37 13.65
N GLY A 201 -28.12 12.08 12.51
CA GLY A 201 -28.77 12.10 11.20
C GLY A 201 -29.95 11.13 11.11
N LEU A 202 -29.79 9.88 11.57
CA LEU A 202 -30.85 8.89 11.60
C LEU A 202 -32.00 9.30 12.54
N PHE A 203 -31.69 9.83 13.73
CA PHE A 203 -32.70 10.34 14.66
C PHE A 203 -33.49 11.50 14.05
N VAL A 204 -32.82 12.46 13.41
CA VAL A 204 -33.48 13.59 12.73
C VAL A 204 -34.37 13.10 11.58
N MET A 205 -33.90 12.13 10.79
CA MET A 205 -34.70 11.54 9.70
C MET A 205 -35.95 10.83 10.21
N VAL A 206 -35.83 10.06 11.29
CA VAL A 206 -36.98 9.39 11.93
C VAL A 206 -37.97 10.42 12.48
N LEU A 207 -37.49 11.49 13.12
CA LEU A 207 -38.36 12.55 13.62
C LEU A 207 -39.13 13.24 12.48
N ILE A 208 -38.47 13.54 11.35
CA ILE A 208 -39.14 14.13 10.18
C ILE A 208 -40.22 13.19 9.63
N LEU A 209 -39.95 11.89 9.53
CA LEU A 209 -40.93 10.91 9.07
C LEU A 209 -42.13 10.78 10.02
N LEU A 210 -41.90 10.79 11.33
CA LEU A 210 -42.96 10.75 12.34
C LEU A 210 -43.82 12.01 12.34
N LEU A 211 -43.20 13.19 12.22
CA LEU A 211 -43.91 14.46 12.09
C LEU A 211 -44.70 14.53 10.77
N GLY A 212 -44.13 14.05 9.67
CA GLY A 212 -44.84 13.94 8.39
C GLY A 212 -46.05 13.02 8.48
N ALA A 213 -45.90 11.84 9.08
CA ALA A 213 -46.99 10.88 9.27
C ALA A 213 -48.09 11.42 10.20
N SER A 214 -47.72 12.13 11.28
CA SER A 214 -48.70 12.73 12.20
C SER A 214 -49.48 13.86 11.53
N VAL A 215 -48.84 14.73 10.76
CA VAL A 215 -49.51 15.78 9.97
C VAL A 215 -50.45 15.18 8.93
N VAL A 216 -50.02 14.15 8.20
CA VAL A 216 -50.90 13.44 7.23
C VAL A 216 -52.09 12.80 7.94
N CYS A 217 -51.88 12.18 9.09
CA CYS A 217 -52.95 11.61 9.91
C CYS A 217 -53.93 12.70 10.36
N LEU A 218 -53.44 13.84 10.87
CA LEU A 218 -54.26 14.97 11.27
C LEU A 218 -55.06 15.54 10.09
N ILE A 219 -54.46 15.70 8.91
CA ILE A 219 -55.18 16.13 7.70
C ILE A 219 -56.27 15.11 7.33
N ARG A 220 -55.98 13.81 7.39
CA ARG A 220 -57.00 12.78 7.11
C ARG A 220 -58.11 12.73 8.15
N VAL A 221 -57.79 12.91 9.44
CA VAL A 221 -58.78 12.97 10.53
C VAL A 221 -59.62 14.24 10.40
N ALA A 222 -59.01 15.39 10.13
CA ALA A 222 -59.71 16.65 9.91
C ALA A 222 -60.63 16.56 8.68
N ARG A 223 -60.16 16.00 7.56
CA ARG A 223 -60.97 15.75 6.37
C ARG A 223 -62.11 14.78 6.65
N ARG A 224 -61.85 13.68 7.36
CA ARG A 224 -62.88 12.70 7.76
C ARG A 224 -63.88 13.30 8.75
N ASN A 225 -63.45 14.20 9.62
CA ASN A 225 -64.32 14.92 10.55
C ASN A 225 -65.18 15.93 9.78
N GLN A 226 -64.61 16.64 8.79
CA GLN A 226 -65.35 17.55 7.92
C GLN A 226 -66.39 16.79 7.06
N GLU A 227 -66.06 15.60 6.56
CA GLU A 227 -67.02 14.72 5.89
C GLU A 227 -68.12 14.23 6.82
N ARG A 228 -67.80 13.96 8.11
CA ARG A 228 -68.81 13.62 9.13
C ARG A 228 -69.68 14.82 9.49
N THR A 229 -69.13 16.02 9.67
CA THR A 229 -69.91 17.22 9.97
C THR A 229 -70.80 17.63 8.80
N LEU A 230 -70.31 17.51 7.55
CA LEU A 230 -71.16 17.70 6.35
C LEU A 230 -72.30 16.68 6.28
N ARG A 231 -72.05 15.40 6.61
CA ARG A 231 -73.13 14.38 6.66
C ARG A 231 -74.11 14.58 7.80
N THR A 232 -73.68 15.07 8.96
CA THR A 232 -74.62 15.41 10.06
C THR A 232 -75.44 16.65 9.75
N VAL A 233 -74.88 17.61 8.99
CA VAL A 233 -75.60 18.81 8.54
C VAL A 233 -76.53 18.50 7.36
N TRP A 234 -76.21 17.51 6.52
CA TRP A 234 -77.08 16.97 5.45
C TRP A 234 -77.63 15.59 5.82
N SER A 235 -78.22 15.47 7.02
CA SER A 235 -79.06 14.31 7.33
C SER A 235 -80.41 14.50 6.64
N SER A 236 -80.78 13.58 5.77
CA SER A 236 -82.05 13.51 5.00
C SER A 236 -83.34 13.54 5.87
N GLY A 237 -83.24 13.69 7.18
CA GLY A 237 -84.37 13.86 8.10
C GLY A 237 -84.92 15.29 8.15
N ASP A 238 -84.10 16.32 7.91
CA ASP A 238 -84.52 17.72 8.08
C ASP A 238 -85.22 18.31 6.85
N ASP A 239 -84.95 17.80 5.63
CA ASP A 239 -85.60 18.28 4.41
C ASP A 239 -87.08 17.86 4.29
N LYS A 240 -87.51 16.82 5.03
CA LYS A 240 -88.90 16.35 5.03
C LYS A 240 -89.80 17.08 6.03
N GLU A 241 -89.26 17.70 7.07
CA GLU A 241 -90.08 18.44 8.03
C GLU A 241 -90.47 19.85 7.56
N GLN A 242 -89.66 20.49 6.71
CA GLN A 242 -89.99 21.84 6.21
C GLN A 242 -91.07 21.85 5.12
N LEU A 243 -91.22 20.78 4.33
CA LEU A 243 -92.27 20.72 3.30
C LEU A 243 -93.66 20.34 3.85
N VAL A 244 -93.74 19.72 5.03
CA VAL A 244 -95.03 19.31 5.64
C VAL A 244 -95.62 20.42 6.51
N LYS A 245 -94.79 21.32 7.06
CA LYS A 245 -95.29 22.42 7.93
C LYS A 245 -95.94 23.58 7.18
N ASN A 246 -95.78 23.68 5.85
CA ASN A 246 -96.41 24.73 5.05
C ASN A 246 -97.80 24.39 4.49
N SER A 247 -98.36 23.20 4.77
CA SER A 247 -99.68 22.80 4.26
C SER A 247 -100.82 22.94 5.28
N TYR A 248 -100.59 23.51 6.47
CA TYR A 248 -101.59 23.61 7.54
C TYR A 248 -101.89 25.05 8.01
N VAL A 249 -101.65 26.05 7.16
CA VAL A 249 -102.07 27.45 7.42
C VAL A 249 -102.81 27.98 6.21
N LEU A 250 -104.11 27.66 6.12
CA LEU A 250 -105.11 28.35 5.31
C LEU A 250 -106.50 28.06 5.87
#